data_AF-A0A815WAC7-F1
#
_entry.id   AF-A0A815WAC7-F1
#
_cell.length_a   1.000
_cell.length_b   1.000
_cell.length_c   1.000
_cell.angle_alpha   90.00
_cell.angle_beta   90.00
_cell.angle_gamma   90.00
#
_symmetry.space_group_name_H-M   'P 1'
#
loop_
_entity.id
_entity.type
_entity.pdbx_description
1 polymer ?
#
loop_
_entity_poly.entity_id
_entity_poly.type
_entity_poly.pdbx_seq_one_letter_code
_entity_poly.pdbx_strand_id
1 'polypeptide(L)'
;MPEETSSQIILDTYLGRSFIMDRFATQIQKKGFVNRILIIGQTGVGKSSVVNLLADEKKANVSDAAVGCTFSFDSYHVMHNDQPYELIDTIGLNEGSKGKVIQKEALKKLITFIKQNKRGFNCVLFVIKKGRVDDAFEKNHYLFYKTLLQEKIPAILFVGHCEQDEPMSAWYLQEENVNFLHPYHFSQVVCSTALEGGRFAEQIKPLREETRTNLWKAIVDKMLDKPIPVEADLNMIKRLWNGVCDYFGFTWKFVTDQFKSFLEYLRL
;
A
#
# COMPACT_ATOMS: atom_id res chain seq x y z
N MET A 1 44.28 2.20 -1.74
CA MET A 1 43.67 1.65 -0.50
C MET A 1 42.19 2.04 -0.40
N PRO A 2 41.26 1.39 -1.13
CA PRO A 2 39.80 1.63 -1.03
C PRO A 2 39.01 0.48 -0.36
N GLU A 3 39.65 -0.65 -0.04
CA GLU A 3 38.96 -1.87 0.41
C GLU A 3 38.57 -1.87 1.90
N GLU A 4 39.34 -1.20 2.76
CA GLU A 4 39.07 -1.15 4.21
C GLU A 4 37.85 -0.27 4.55
N THR A 5 37.68 0.87 3.87
CA THR A 5 36.57 1.80 4.09
C THR A 5 35.22 1.22 3.69
N SER A 6 35.19 0.42 2.62
CA SER A 6 33.96 -0.23 2.14
C SER A 6 33.50 -1.35 3.07
N SER A 7 34.44 -2.10 3.65
CA SER A 7 34.15 -3.20 4.59
C SER A 7 33.61 -2.69 5.92
N GLN A 8 34.14 -1.58 6.44
CA GLN A 8 33.65 -0.96 7.68
C GLN A 8 32.23 -0.41 7.51
N ILE A 9 31.91 0.26 6.40
CA ILE A 9 30.56 0.76 6.10
C ILE A 9 29.55 -0.39 5.99
N ILE A 10 29.94 -1.50 5.36
CA ILE A 10 29.09 -2.71 5.28
C ILE A 10 28.85 -3.28 6.67
N LEU A 11 29.90 -3.36 7.51
CA LEU A 11 29.77 -3.85 8.89
C LEU A 11 28.87 -2.94 9.72
N ASP A 12 29.06 -1.62 9.66
CA ASP A 12 28.26 -0.65 10.42
C ASP A 12 26.80 -0.65 9.96
N THR A 13 26.55 -0.82 8.65
CA THR A 13 25.20 -1.00 8.09
C THR A 13 24.57 -2.31 8.55
N TYR A 14 25.36 -3.40 8.60
CA TYR A 14 24.91 -4.71 9.06
C TYR A 14 24.60 -4.70 10.56
N LEU A 15 25.49 -4.14 11.37
CA LEU A 15 25.32 -3.98 12.82
C LEU A 15 24.15 -3.06 13.13
N GLY A 16 24.00 -1.94 12.41
CA GLY A 16 22.84 -1.06 12.50
C GLY A 16 21.53 -1.78 12.18
N ARG A 17 21.50 -2.60 11.13
CA ARG A 17 20.35 -3.45 10.80
C ARG A 17 20.06 -4.49 11.88
N SER A 18 21.08 -5.16 12.41
CA SER A 18 20.94 -6.12 13.51
C SER A 18 20.32 -5.44 14.73
N PHE A 19 20.85 -4.28 15.13
CA PHE A 19 20.35 -3.53 16.28
C PHE A 19 18.92 -3.04 16.09
N ILE A 20 18.56 -2.56 14.89
CA ILE A 20 17.18 -2.19 14.56
C ILE A 20 16.25 -3.40 14.67
N MET A 21 16.67 -4.57 14.18
CA MET A 21 15.86 -5.79 14.25
C MET A 21 15.72 -6.29 15.69
N ASP A 22 16.76 -6.22 16.51
CA ASP A 22 16.70 -6.58 17.93
C ASP A 22 15.74 -5.65 18.68
N ARG A 23 15.82 -4.35 18.42
CA ARG A 23 14.89 -3.35 18.97
C ARG A 23 13.47 -3.61 18.48
N PHE A 24 13.28 -3.90 17.20
CA PHE A 24 11.99 -4.20 16.59
C PHE A 24 11.35 -5.43 17.26
N ALA A 25 12.10 -6.52 17.42
CA ALA A 25 11.66 -7.74 18.10
C ALA A 25 11.32 -7.47 19.58
N THR A 26 12.16 -6.70 20.28
CA THR A 26 11.93 -6.30 21.67
C THR A 26 10.62 -5.52 21.83
N GLN A 27 10.34 -4.56 20.95
CA GLN A 27 9.12 -3.78 21.02
C GLN A 27 7.88 -4.60 20.67
N ILE A 28 7.96 -5.52 19.71
CA ILE A 28 6.89 -6.48 19.44
C ILE A 28 6.61 -7.35 20.67
N GLN A 29 7.65 -7.81 21.37
CA GLN A 29 7.48 -8.61 22.59
C GLN A 29 6.77 -7.82 23.70
N LYS A 30 7.10 -6.53 23.88
CA LYS A 30 6.44 -5.65 24.86
C LYS A 30 4.99 -5.32 24.50
N LYS A 31 4.74 -4.99 23.23
CA LYS A 31 3.42 -4.53 22.74
C LYS A 31 2.45 -5.68 22.44
N GLY A 32 2.97 -6.86 22.12
CA GLY A 32 2.21 -8.04 21.69
C GLY A 32 1.79 -8.02 20.22
N PHE A 33 2.01 -6.93 19.49
CA PHE A 33 1.74 -6.81 18.05
C PHE A 33 2.60 -5.73 17.40
N VAL A 34 2.64 -5.75 16.06
CA VAL A 34 3.25 -4.73 15.19
C VAL A 34 2.15 -3.89 14.56
N ASN A 35 2.38 -2.58 14.38
CA ASN A 35 1.45 -1.73 13.65
C ASN A 35 1.56 -2.03 12.15
N ARG A 36 0.46 -2.40 11.49
CA ARG A 36 0.48 -2.86 10.09
C ARG A 36 -0.25 -1.89 9.20
N ILE A 37 0.44 -1.35 8.19
CA ILE A 37 -0.10 -0.34 7.27
C ILE A 37 -0.12 -0.95 5.88
N LEU A 38 -1.32 -1.06 5.30
CA LEU A 38 -1.48 -1.56 3.93
C LEU A 38 -1.43 -0.39 2.94
N ILE A 39 -0.51 -0.43 1.98
CA ILE A 39 -0.32 0.63 0.99
C ILE A 39 -0.93 0.18 -0.35
N ILE A 40 -2.00 0.84 -0.77
CA ILE A 40 -2.74 0.52 -1.99
C ILE A 40 -2.78 1.69 -2.96
N GLY A 41 -2.95 1.41 -4.24
CA GLY A 41 -3.00 2.42 -5.29
C GLY A 41 -2.54 1.86 -6.64
N GLN A 42 -2.78 2.62 -7.70
CA GLN A 42 -2.46 2.18 -9.06
C GLN A 42 -0.96 1.96 -9.27
N THR A 43 -0.58 1.27 -10.33
CA THR A 43 0.84 1.10 -10.67
C THR A 43 1.48 2.44 -11.08
N GLY A 44 2.71 2.69 -10.64
CA GLY A 44 3.46 3.92 -10.98
C GLY A 44 3.01 5.18 -10.25
N VAL A 45 2.13 5.09 -9.23
CA VAL A 45 1.73 6.26 -8.42
C VAL A 45 2.73 6.63 -7.30
N GLY A 46 3.77 5.82 -7.10
CA GLY A 46 4.82 6.09 -6.12
C GLY A 46 4.67 5.40 -4.76
N LYS A 47 3.97 4.27 -4.65
CA LYS A 47 3.80 3.50 -3.40
C LYS A 47 5.13 3.11 -2.74
N SER A 48 6.05 2.54 -3.52
CA SER A 48 7.40 2.18 -3.05
C SER A 48 8.23 3.42 -2.68
N SER A 49 7.99 4.57 -3.34
CA SER A 49 8.60 5.84 -2.93
C SER A 49 8.07 6.33 -1.59
N VAL A 50 6.79 6.13 -1.30
CA VAL A 50 6.18 6.40 0.01
C VAL A 50 6.75 5.46 1.08
N VAL A 51 7.02 4.18 0.76
CA VAL A 51 7.73 3.27 1.66
C VAL A 51 9.11 3.82 2.02
N ASN A 52 9.91 4.21 1.03
CA ASN A 52 11.24 4.77 1.26
C ASN A 52 11.20 6.07 2.06
N LEU A 53 10.21 6.92 1.78
CA LEU A 53 9.98 8.16 2.53
C LEU A 53 9.68 7.87 4.01
N LEU A 54 8.77 6.94 4.31
CA LEU A 54 8.42 6.58 5.68
C LEU A 54 9.58 5.90 6.41
N ALA A 55 10.32 5.05 5.70
CA ALA A 55 11.48 4.33 6.20
C ALA A 55 12.72 5.21 6.42
N ASP A 56 12.79 6.37 5.76
CA ASP A 56 13.98 7.26 5.74
C ASP A 56 15.23 6.62 5.15
N GLU A 57 15.05 5.55 4.39
CA GLU A 57 16.11 4.83 3.72
C GLU A 57 15.54 4.11 2.50
N LYS A 58 16.41 3.79 1.54
CA LYS A 58 16.01 3.05 0.34
C LYS A 58 15.79 1.57 0.66
N LYS A 59 14.57 1.22 1.09
CA LYS A 59 14.13 -0.16 1.35
C LYS A 59 13.47 -0.83 0.15
N ALA A 60 12.61 -0.09 -0.53
CA ALA A 60 11.81 -0.56 -1.64
C ALA A 60 12.46 -0.16 -2.97
N ASN A 61 12.43 -1.09 -3.93
CA ASN A 61 12.87 -0.82 -5.29
C ASN A 61 11.80 -0.02 -6.03
N VAL A 62 12.10 1.23 -6.35
CA VAL A 62 11.21 2.08 -7.15
C VAL A 62 11.44 1.75 -8.62
N SER A 63 10.41 1.23 -9.29
CA SER A 63 10.40 1.05 -10.75
C SER A 63 9.06 1.50 -11.31
N ASP A 64 9.11 2.28 -12.39
CA ASP A 64 7.93 2.73 -13.13
C ASP A 64 7.44 1.66 -14.13
N ALA A 65 8.23 0.60 -14.35
CA ALA A 65 7.95 -0.42 -15.35
C ALA A 65 7.06 -1.53 -14.77
N ALA A 66 5.82 -1.58 -15.24
CA ALA A 66 4.89 -2.65 -14.94
C ALA A 66 4.81 -3.62 -16.12
N VAL A 67 5.67 -4.64 -16.15
CA VAL A 67 5.60 -5.68 -17.19
C VAL A 67 4.62 -6.77 -16.73
N GLY A 68 3.44 -6.80 -17.35
CA GLY A 68 2.43 -7.83 -17.14
C GLY A 68 1.59 -7.70 -15.85
N CYS A 69 0.74 -8.70 -15.61
CA CYS A 69 -0.13 -8.81 -14.42
C CYS A 69 0.61 -9.39 -13.22
N THR A 70 1.69 -8.73 -12.79
CA THR A 70 2.50 -9.18 -11.65
C THR A 70 1.99 -8.54 -10.38
N PHE A 71 0.89 -9.05 -9.87
CA PHE A 71 0.42 -8.72 -8.52
C PHE A 71 1.36 -9.36 -7.48
N SER A 72 1.94 -8.59 -6.57
CA SER A 72 2.79 -9.07 -5.47
C SER A 72 2.68 -8.12 -4.27
N PHE A 73 3.21 -8.57 -3.14
CA PHE A 73 3.15 -7.85 -1.89
C PHE A 73 4.49 -7.94 -1.21
N ASP A 74 5.08 -6.79 -0.91
CA ASP A 74 6.34 -6.71 -0.18
C ASP A 74 6.10 -6.10 1.20
N SER A 75 6.78 -6.65 2.20
CA SER A 75 6.69 -6.19 3.58
C SER A 75 7.99 -5.52 4.00
N TYR A 76 7.88 -4.34 4.59
CA TYR A 76 9.01 -3.52 5.02
C TYR A 76 8.86 -3.16 6.49
N HIS A 77 9.84 -3.53 7.30
CA HIS A 77 9.87 -3.21 8.73
C HIS A 77 10.47 -1.82 8.96
N VAL A 78 9.77 -0.97 9.71
CA VAL A 78 10.18 0.40 10.00
C VAL A 78 10.01 0.69 11.49
N MET A 79 10.95 1.43 12.07
CA MET A 79 10.83 1.98 13.43
C MET A 79 10.48 3.46 13.34
N HIS A 80 9.39 3.87 14.01
CA HIS A 80 9.03 5.28 14.14
C HIS A 80 8.63 5.55 15.60
N ASN A 81 9.26 6.54 16.24
CA ASN A 81 9.04 6.89 17.65
C ASN A 81 9.07 5.67 18.60
N ASP A 82 10.06 4.78 18.44
CA ASP A 82 10.22 3.54 19.21
C ASP A 82 9.07 2.52 19.06
N GLN A 83 8.19 2.72 18.09
CA GLN A 83 7.11 1.79 17.75
C GLN A 83 7.45 1.00 16.47
N PRO A 84 7.20 -0.32 16.45
CA PRO A 84 7.44 -1.15 15.29
C PRO A 84 6.27 -1.06 14.30
N TYR A 85 6.61 -0.81 13.04
CA TYR A 85 5.68 -0.78 11.91
C TYR A 85 6.06 -1.81 10.85
N GLU A 86 5.05 -2.40 10.24
CA GLU A 86 5.15 -3.20 9.03
C GLU A 86 4.38 -2.46 7.93
N LEU A 87 5.09 -2.01 6.90
CA LEU A 87 4.52 -1.40 5.70
C LEU A 87 4.36 -2.48 4.65
N ILE A 88 3.13 -2.70 4.19
CA ILE A 88 2.82 -3.72 3.20
C ILE A 88 2.53 -3.01 1.88
N ASP A 89 3.50 -3.01 0.97
CA ASP A 89 3.36 -2.42 -0.37
C ASP A 89 2.66 -3.43 -1.29
N THR A 90 1.56 -3.00 -1.90
CA THR A 90 0.87 -3.80 -2.91
C THR A 90 1.40 -3.40 -4.29
N ILE A 91 1.88 -4.32 -5.12
CA ILE A 91 2.04 -3.99 -6.54
C ILE A 91 0.63 -3.92 -7.13
N GLY A 92 0.27 -2.78 -7.71
CA GLY A 92 -1.08 -2.53 -8.20
C GLY A 92 -1.56 -3.62 -9.16
N LEU A 93 -2.86 -3.85 -9.20
CA LEU A 93 -3.45 -4.73 -10.21
C LEU A 93 -3.30 -4.05 -11.57
N ASN A 94 -2.29 -4.43 -12.33
CA ASN A 94 -2.06 -3.86 -13.64
C ASN A 94 -3.19 -4.27 -14.58
N GLU A 95 -3.69 -3.32 -15.38
CA GLU A 95 -4.64 -3.62 -16.47
C GLU A 95 -3.87 -4.23 -17.65
N GLY A 96 -3.50 -5.51 -17.55
CA GLY A 96 -2.80 -6.26 -18.59
C GLY A 96 -3.64 -7.41 -19.17
N SER A 97 -3.81 -7.38 -20.50
CA SER A 97 -4.38 -8.39 -21.42
C SER A 97 -5.61 -9.23 -21.00
N LYS A 98 -6.61 -9.27 -21.88
CA LYS A 98 -7.88 -10.01 -21.70
C LYS A 98 -7.64 -11.53 -21.63
N GLY A 99 -7.94 -12.19 -20.50
CA GLY A 99 -7.91 -13.66 -20.42
C GLY A 99 -8.30 -14.28 -19.07
N LYS A 100 -8.92 -15.48 -19.10
CA LYS A 100 -9.38 -16.23 -17.89
C LYS A 100 -8.25 -16.69 -16.96
N VAL A 101 -7.08 -17.00 -17.51
CA VAL A 101 -5.92 -17.46 -16.72
C VAL A 101 -5.40 -16.36 -15.80
N ILE A 102 -5.42 -15.10 -16.24
CA ILE A 102 -4.97 -13.92 -15.48
C ILE A 102 -5.87 -13.67 -14.26
N GLN A 103 -7.19 -13.88 -14.39
CA GLN A 103 -8.16 -13.72 -13.30
C GLN A 103 -7.89 -14.70 -12.15
N LYS A 104 -7.67 -15.97 -12.50
CA LYS A 104 -7.39 -17.03 -11.53
C LYS A 104 -6.09 -16.76 -10.79
N GLU A 105 -5.06 -16.30 -11.47
CA GLU A 105 -3.78 -15.96 -10.83
C GLU A 105 -3.90 -14.70 -9.94
N ALA A 106 -4.64 -13.68 -10.37
CA ALA A 106 -4.92 -12.50 -9.54
C ALA A 106 -5.68 -12.90 -8.25
N LEU A 107 -6.74 -13.71 -8.37
CA LEU A 107 -7.49 -14.19 -7.20
C LEU A 107 -6.64 -15.05 -6.28
N LYS A 108 -5.86 -15.99 -6.81
CA LYS A 108 -4.95 -16.82 -6.01
C LYS A 108 -3.99 -15.95 -5.19
N LYS A 109 -3.42 -14.93 -5.82
CA LYS A 109 -2.50 -14.01 -5.14
C LYS A 109 -3.20 -13.18 -4.05
N LEU A 110 -4.43 -12.71 -4.30
CA LEU A 110 -5.25 -12.06 -3.26
C LEU A 110 -5.57 -13.01 -2.09
N ILE A 111 -5.94 -14.26 -2.37
CA ILE A 111 -6.21 -15.27 -1.33
C ILE A 111 -4.93 -15.58 -0.54
N THR A 112 -3.80 -15.78 -1.22
CA THR A 112 -2.49 -15.99 -0.58
C THR A 112 -2.12 -14.81 0.31
N PHE A 113 -2.32 -13.58 -0.18
CA PHE A 113 -2.08 -12.37 0.60
C PHE A 113 -2.89 -12.34 1.89
N ILE A 114 -4.19 -12.64 1.83
CA ILE A 114 -5.05 -12.64 3.02
C ILE A 114 -4.60 -13.74 3.99
N LYS A 115 -4.25 -14.93 3.47
CA LYS A 115 -3.71 -16.04 4.26
C LYS A 115 -2.38 -15.68 4.95
N GLN A 116 -1.53 -14.89 4.31
CA GLN A 116 -0.27 -14.40 4.87
C GLN A 116 -0.48 -13.24 5.87
N ASN A 117 -1.58 -12.49 5.72
CA ASN A 117 -1.87 -11.28 6.48
C ASN A 117 -3.01 -11.45 7.51
N LYS A 118 -3.17 -12.65 8.08
CA LYS A 118 -4.20 -12.96 9.11
C LYS A 118 -4.17 -12.03 10.32
N ARG A 119 -3.02 -11.43 10.63
CA ARG A 119 -2.87 -10.46 11.73
C ARG A 119 -3.64 -9.17 11.49
N GLY A 120 -4.07 -8.90 10.26
CA GLY A 120 -4.87 -7.73 9.93
C GLY A 120 -4.07 -6.47 9.67
N PHE A 121 -4.75 -5.34 9.64
CA PHE A 121 -4.15 -4.02 9.43
C PHE A 121 -4.70 -2.99 10.41
N ASN A 122 -3.87 -2.01 10.78
CA ASN A 122 -4.25 -0.87 11.62
C ASN A 122 -4.73 0.32 10.78
N CYS A 123 -4.19 0.47 9.57
CA CYS A 123 -4.48 1.60 8.68
C CYS A 123 -4.29 1.17 7.23
N VAL A 124 -5.00 1.84 6.33
CA VAL A 124 -4.78 1.79 4.89
C VAL A 124 -4.20 3.12 4.44
N LEU A 125 -3.17 3.08 3.62
CA LEU A 125 -2.64 4.24 2.92
C LEU A 125 -2.96 4.11 1.44
N PHE A 126 -3.92 4.89 0.98
CA PHE A 126 -4.33 4.95 -0.42
C PHE A 126 -3.48 5.99 -1.15
N VAL A 127 -2.61 5.56 -2.06
CA VAL A 127 -1.66 6.43 -2.75
C VAL A 127 -2.16 6.71 -4.17
N ILE A 128 -2.29 7.99 -4.49
CA ILE A 128 -2.56 8.47 -5.84
C ILE A 128 -1.50 9.47 -6.29
N LYS A 129 -1.45 9.69 -7.60
CA LYS A 129 -0.73 10.81 -8.18
C LYS A 129 -1.73 11.93 -8.46
N LYS A 130 -1.34 13.19 -8.21
CA LYS A 130 -2.12 14.38 -8.56
C LYS A 130 -2.67 14.28 -10.00
N GLY A 131 -3.97 14.50 -10.14
CA GLY A 131 -4.68 14.44 -11.43
C GLY A 131 -4.92 13.02 -11.98
N ARG A 132 -4.49 11.96 -11.29
CA ARG A 132 -4.69 10.56 -11.71
C ARG A 132 -5.81 9.92 -10.89
N VAL A 133 -7.02 10.41 -11.13
CA VAL A 133 -8.24 9.91 -10.52
C VAL A 133 -9.18 9.46 -11.64
N ASP A 134 -8.95 8.24 -12.12
CA ASP A 134 -9.59 7.62 -13.28
C ASP A 134 -10.32 6.32 -12.88
N ASP A 135 -10.89 5.59 -13.84
CA ASP A 135 -11.56 4.30 -13.59
C ASP A 135 -10.68 3.31 -12.80
N ALA A 136 -9.35 3.34 -12.99
CA ALA A 136 -8.45 2.46 -12.27
C ALA A 136 -8.33 2.84 -10.78
N PHE A 137 -8.54 4.12 -10.43
CA PHE A 137 -8.67 4.53 -9.02
C PHE A 137 -9.91 3.90 -8.40
N GLU A 138 -11.08 4.04 -9.04
CA GLU A 138 -12.34 3.54 -8.50
C GLU A 138 -12.32 2.01 -8.36
N LYS A 139 -11.81 1.30 -9.37
CA LYS A 139 -11.66 -0.15 -9.35
C LYS A 139 -10.74 -0.64 -8.25
N ASN A 140 -9.60 0.02 -8.03
CA ASN A 140 -8.68 -0.32 -6.94
C ASN A 140 -9.31 -0.07 -5.57
N HIS A 141 -10.02 1.05 -5.41
CA HIS A 141 -10.78 1.33 -4.19
C HIS A 141 -11.85 0.27 -3.93
N TYR A 142 -12.67 -0.04 -4.94
CA TYR A 142 -13.71 -1.05 -4.82
C TYR A 142 -13.16 -2.43 -4.44
N LEU A 143 -12.08 -2.87 -5.07
CA LEU A 143 -11.54 -4.20 -4.83
C LEU A 143 -10.78 -4.31 -3.50
N PHE A 144 -9.87 -3.38 -3.21
CA PHE A 144 -9.05 -3.47 -1.99
C PHE A 144 -9.77 -2.97 -0.76
N TYR A 145 -10.35 -1.78 -0.82
CA TYR A 145 -10.89 -1.15 0.37
C TYR A 145 -12.31 -1.65 0.67
N LYS A 146 -13.19 -1.60 -0.33
CA LYS A 146 -14.59 -2.00 -0.15
C LYS A 146 -14.77 -3.52 -0.11
N THR A 147 -14.15 -4.26 -1.02
CA THR A 147 -14.38 -5.72 -1.13
C THR A 147 -13.51 -6.51 -0.17
N LEU A 148 -12.19 -6.26 -0.15
CA LEU A 148 -11.24 -7.03 0.65
C LEU A 148 -11.24 -6.60 2.13
N LEU A 149 -11.27 -5.29 2.42
CA LEU A 149 -11.24 -4.78 3.81
C LEU A 149 -12.61 -4.43 4.39
N GLN A 150 -13.66 -4.43 3.58
CA GLN A 150 -15.03 -4.09 4.01
C GLN A 150 -15.14 -2.71 4.68
N GLU A 151 -14.25 -1.78 4.36
CA GLU A 151 -14.25 -0.42 4.91
C GLU A 151 -14.15 -0.38 6.46
N LYS A 152 -13.64 -1.46 7.08
CA LYS A 152 -13.51 -1.60 8.54
C LYS A 152 -12.26 -0.93 9.11
N ILE A 153 -11.32 -0.57 8.26
CA ILE A 153 -9.99 -0.06 8.63
C ILE A 153 -9.88 1.36 8.10
N PRO A 154 -9.49 2.36 8.90
CA PRO A 154 -9.34 3.74 8.43
C PRO A 154 -8.40 3.84 7.23
N ALA A 155 -8.83 4.56 6.19
CA ALA A 155 -8.00 4.89 5.03
C ALA A 155 -7.55 6.35 5.05
N ILE A 156 -6.26 6.57 4.83
CA ILE A 156 -5.67 7.88 4.57
C ILE A 156 -5.40 7.97 3.06
N LEU A 157 -5.78 9.07 2.43
CA LEU A 157 -5.42 9.36 1.05
C LEU A 157 -4.10 10.15 1.02
N PHE A 158 -3.09 9.60 0.37
CA PHE A 158 -1.88 10.31 0.00
C PHE A 158 -1.94 10.73 -1.46
N VAL A 159 -1.85 12.04 -1.70
CA VAL A 159 -1.79 12.62 -3.05
C VAL A 159 -0.35 13.06 -3.31
N GLY A 160 0.36 12.31 -4.15
CA GLY A 160 1.74 12.62 -4.54
C GLY A 160 1.83 13.58 -5.73
N HIS A 161 3.03 14.11 -5.98
CA HIS A 161 3.35 15.06 -7.07
C HIS A 161 2.71 16.45 -6.89
N CYS A 162 2.62 16.91 -5.64
CA CYS A 162 2.07 18.22 -5.29
C CYS A 162 3.15 19.31 -5.11
N GLU A 163 4.44 19.02 -5.33
CA GLU A 163 5.56 19.96 -5.09
C GLU A 163 5.53 21.25 -5.92
N GLN A 164 4.65 21.35 -6.91
CA GLN A 164 4.47 22.54 -7.75
C GLN A 164 3.26 23.38 -7.32
N ASP A 165 2.47 22.92 -6.35
CA ASP A 165 1.28 23.63 -5.87
C ASP A 165 1.61 24.38 -4.57
N GLU A 166 1.08 25.60 -4.42
CA GLU A 166 1.26 26.42 -3.22
C GLU A 166 -0.13 26.80 -2.65
N PRO A 167 -0.54 26.26 -1.48
CA PRO A 167 0.10 25.16 -0.74
C PRO A 167 0.01 23.83 -1.51
N MET A 168 0.76 22.78 -1.10
CA MET A 168 0.71 21.46 -1.73
C MET A 168 -0.71 20.83 -1.77
N SER A 169 -1.61 21.30 -0.90
CA SER A 169 -3.02 20.88 -0.89
C SER A 169 -3.90 21.57 -1.95
N ALA A 170 -3.40 22.56 -2.69
CA ALA A 170 -4.22 23.40 -3.55
C ALA A 170 -5.00 22.61 -4.61
N TRP A 171 -4.43 21.55 -5.18
CA TRP A 171 -5.15 20.68 -6.11
C TRP A 171 -6.34 19.99 -5.44
N TYR A 172 -6.14 19.38 -4.27
CA TYR A 172 -7.22 18.68 -3.57
C TYR A 172 -8.35 19.64 -3.14
N LEU A 173 -7.99 20.86 -2.75
CA LEU A 173 -8.95 21.87 -2.29
C LEU A 173 -9.85 22.46 -3.38
N GLN A 174 -9.59 22.15 -4.67
CA GLN A 174 -10.51 22.51 -5.74
C GLN A 174 -11.84 21.76 -5.56
N GLU A 175 -12.95 22.47 -5.72
CA GLU A 175 -14.30 21.94 -5.46
C GLU A 175 -14.57 20.62 -6.20
N GLU A 176 -14.13 20.50 -7.46
CA GLU A 176 -14.27 19.29 -8.26
C GLU A 176 -13.57 18.08 -7.60
N ASN A 177 -12.35 18.25 -7.11
CA ASN A 177 -11.57 17.17 -6.50
C ASN A 177 -12.11 16.78 -5.12
N VAL A 178 -12.53 17.77 -4.31
CA VAL A 178 -13.22 17.51 -3.04
C VAL A 178 -14.50 16.71 -3.29
N ASN A 179 -15.34 17.16 -4.24
CA ASN A 179 -16.61 16.52 -4.55
C ASN A 179 -16.42 15.11 -5.09
N PHE A 180 -15.43 14.90 -5.96
CA PHE A 180 -15.13 13.56 -6.49
C PHE A 180 -14.65 12.61 -5.38
N LEU A 181 -13.77 13.07 -4.49
CA LEU A 181 -13.15 12.21 -3.47
C LEU A 181 -14.01 12.04 -2.20
N HIS A 182 -14.99 12.91 -1.97
CA HIS A 182 -15.85 12.87 -0.79
C HIS A 182 -16.57 11.52 -0.57
N PRO A 183 -17.15 10.85 -1.59
CA PRO A 183 -17.83 9.55 -1.42
C PRO A 183 -16.93 8.40 -0.98
N TYR A 184 -15.61 8.58 -1.03
CA TYR A 184 -14.62 7.56 -0.65
C TYR A 184 -14.27 7.58 0.85
N HIS A 185 -14.78 8.56 1.60
CA HIS A 185 -14.72 8.61 3.06
C HIS A 185 -13.31 8.41 3.66
N PHE A 186 -12.29 8.98 3.03
CA PHE A 186 -10.94 8.98 3.60
C PHE A 186 -10.90 9.72 4.94
N SER A 187 -10.30 9.09 5.94
CA SER A 187 -10.17 9.63 7.30
C SER A 187 -9.26 10.85 7.39
N GLN A 188 -8.36 11.01 6.42
CA GLN A 188 -7.48 12.16 6.23
C GLN A 188 -6.94 12.18 4.80
N VAL A 189 -6.68 13.37 4.27
CA VAL A 189 -5.98 13.58 3.00
C VAL A 189 -4.65 14.29 3.28
N VAL A 190 -3.56 13.77 2.69
CA VAL A 190 -2.21 14.30 2.78
C VAL A 190 -1.71 14.56 1.35
N CYS A 191 -1.62 15.83 0.96
CA CYS A 191 -1.11 16.24 -0.35
C CYS A 191 0.35 16.64 -0.24
N SER A 192 1.22 16.00 -1.03
CA SER A 192 2.66 16.08 -0.78
C SER A 192 3.52 15.52 -1.91
N THR A 193 4.81 15.34 -1.64
CA THR A 193 5.76 14.75 -2.60
C THR A 193 6.54 13.58 -2.00
N ALA A 194 6.71 12.53 -2.80
CA ALA A 194 7.58 11.39 -2.51
C ALA A 194 8.70 11.25 -3.55
N LEU A 195 8.93 12.29 -4.37
CA LEU A 195 9.95 12.30 -5.42
C LEU A 195 11.35 12.31 -4.82
N GLU A 196 12.18 11.33 -5.17
CA GLU A 196 13.54 11.19 -4.66
C GLU A 196 14.55 11.30 -5.80
N GLY A 197 15.66 12.02 -5.56
CA GLY A 197 16.69 12.21 -6.56
C GLY A 197 16.29 13.17 -7.70
N GLY A 198 17.07 13.15 -8.78
CA GLY A 198 16.88 14.05 -9.92
C GLY A 198 17.50 15.44 -9.74
N ARG A 199 17.39 16.27 -10.79
CA ARG A 199 18.03 17.60 -10.85
C ARG A 199 17.58 18.54 -9.73
N PHE A 200 16.40 18.31 -9.18
CA PHE A 200 15.78 19.16 -8.16
C PHE A 200 15.73 18.55 -6.76
N ALA A 201 16.50 17.48 -6.50
CA ALA A 201 16.46 16.75 -5.24
C ALA A 201 16.68 17.65 -4.01
N GLU A 202 17.65 18.56 -4.07
CA GLU A 202 17.97 19.48 -2.97
C GLU A 202 16.85 20.48 -2.70
N GLN A 203 16.18 21.00 -3.73
CA GLN A 203 15.04 21.91 -3.52
C GLN A 203 13.80 21.18 -2.98
N ILE A 204 13.64 19.90 -3.33
CA ILE A 204 12.49 19.08 -2.91
C ILE A 204 12.71 18.49 -1.50
N LYS A 205 13.95 18.40 -1.03
CA LYS A 205 14.29 17.79 0.26
C LYS A 205 13.50 18.37 1.45
N PRO A 206 13.35 19.69 1.64
CA PRO A 206 12.53 20.23 2.72
C PRO A 206 11.07 19.79 2.63
N LEU A 207 10.50 19.79 1.42
CA LEU A 207 9.12 19.33 1.19
C LEU A 207 8.97 17.84 1.49
N ARG A 208 9.99 17.00 1.26
CA ARG A 208 9.98 15.58 1.64
C ARG A 208 10.01 15.40 3.15
N GLU A 209 10.84 16.16 3.87
CA GLU A 209 10.91 16.09 5.33
C GLU A 209 9.58 16.51 5.97
N GLU A 210 8.97 17.58 5.44
CA GLU A 210 7.61 17.98 5.79
C GLU A 210 6.59 16.88 5.47
N THR A 211 6.66 16.31 4.26
CA THR A 211 5.78 15.20 3.84
C THR A 211 5.86 14.04 4.82
N ARG A 212 7.07 13.60 5.16
CA ARG A 212 7.31 12.49 6.07
C ARG A 212 6.70 12.77 7.44
N THR A 213 6.89 13.98 7.96
CA THR A 213 6.35 14.40 9.25
C THR A 213 4.83 14.39 9.24
N ASN A 214 4.21 15.02 8.24
CA ASN A 214 2.75 15.11 8.11
C ASN A 214 2.11 13.75 7.90
N LEU A 215 2.74 12.89 7.10
CA LEU A 215 2.23 11.55 6.82
C LEU A 215 2.34 10.63 8.05
N TRP A 216 3.46 10.65 8.78
CA TRP A 216 3.58 9.90 10.03
C TRP A 216 2.56 10.36 11.06
N LYS A 217 2.35 11.67 11.19
CA LYS A 217 1.31 12.24 12.05
C LYS A 217 -0.07 11.71 11.66
N ALA A 218 -0.44 11.79 10.38
CA ALA A 218 -1.73 11.28 9.90
C ALA A 218 -1.90 9.78 10.20
N ILE A 219 -0.86 8.97 9.96
CA ILE A 219 -0.87 7.53 10.24
C ILE A 219 -1.11 7.28 11.72
N VAL A 220 -0.35 7.94 12.61
CA VAL A 220 -0.47 7.74 14.06
C VAL A 220 -1.82 8.22 14.57
N ASP A 221 -2.33 9.35 14.08
CA ASP A 221 -3.60 9.95 14.51
C ASP A 221 -4.83 9.15 14.06
N LYS A 222 -4.74 8.44 12.92
CA LYS A 222 -5.90 7.75 12.32
C LYS A 222 -5.87 6.24 12.42
N MET A 223 -4.71 5.63 12.65
CA MET A 223 -4.62 4.17 12.74
C MET A 223 -5.41 3.64 13.94
N LEU A 224 -5.90 2.42 13.80
CA LEU A 224 -6.50 1.69 14.92
C LEU A 224 -5.44 1.27 15.93
N ASP A 225 -5.80 1.27 17.22
CA ASP A 225 -4.91 0.80 18.28
C ASP A 225 -4.48 -0.65 18.09
N LYS A 226 -5.36 -1.50 17.56
CA LYS A 226 -5.10 -2.91 17.25
C LYS A 226 -5.45 -3.21 15.80
N PRO A 227 -4.68 -4.08 15.12
CA PRO A 227 -5.00 -4.44 13.76
C PRO A 227 -6.30 -5.25 13.70
N ILE A 228 -7.12 -5.00 12.68
CA ILE A 228 -8.32 -5.79 12.40
C ILE A 228 -7.97 -6.92 11.41
N PRO A 229 -8.11 -8.20 11.79
CA PRO A 229 -7.92 -9.33 10.91
C PRO A 229 -8.81 -9.28 9.67
N VAL A 230 -8.28 -9.73 8.53
CA VAL A 230 -9.07 -9.99 7.34
C VAL A 230 -9.47 -11.46 7.36
N GLU A 231 -10.75 -11.75 7.60
CA GLU A 231 -11.26 -13.12 7.72
C GLU A 231 -11.33 -13.81 6.36
N ALA A 232 -10.58 -14.91 6.22
CA ALA A 232 -10.55 -15.69 4.99
C ALA A 232 -11.71 -16.69 4.85
N ASP A 233 -12.94 -16.21 5.01
CA ASP A 233 -14.15 -17.04 4.94
C ASP A 233 -14.66 -17.23 3.49
N LEU A 234 -15.63 -18.13 3.33
CA LEU A 234 -16.21 -18.41 2.00
C LEU A 234 -16.92 -17.21 1.41
N ASN A 235 -17.55 -16.38 2.25
CA ASN A 235 -18.22 -15.18 1.79
C ASN A 235 -17.19 -14.17 1.24
N MET A 236 -16.02 -14.08 1.85
CA MET A 236 -14.90 -13.27 1.36
C MET A 236 -14.42 -13.77 0.01
N ILE A 237 -14.21 -15.08 -0.17
CA ILE A 237 -13.78 -15.62 -1.46
C ILE A 237 -14.81 -15.30 -2.55
N LYS A 238 -16.12 -15.42 -2.26
CA LYS A 238 -17.20 -15.02 -3.19
C LYS A 238 -17.16 -13.53 -3.52
N ARG A 239 -16.99 -12.66 -2.51
CA ARG A 239 -16.85 -11.21 -2.69
C ARG A 239 -15.65 -10.86 -3.57
N LEU A 240 -14.48 -11.45 -3.28
CA LEU A 240 -13.25 -11.24 -4.05
C LEU A 240 -13.39 -11.73 -5.49
N TRP A 241 -14.04 -12.88 -5.72
CA TRP A 241 -14.33 -13.36 -7.07
C TRP A 241 -15.13 -12.31 -7.85
N ASN A 242 -16.25 -11.87 -7.30
CA ASN A 242 -17.10 -10.86 -7.94
C ASN A 242 -16.34 -9.54 -8.15
N GLY A 243 -15.55 -9.11 -7.15
CA GLY A 243 -14.72 -7.91 -7.25
C GLY A 243 -13.66 -8.00 -8.35
N VAL A 244 -13.01 -9.16 -8.51
CA VAL A 244 -12.07 -9.42 -9.61
C VAL A 244 -12.79 -9.43 -10.96
N CYS A 245 -13.97 -10.05 -11.05
CA CYS A 245 -14.77 -10.02 -12.27
C CYS A 245 -15.17 -8.60 -12.66
N ASP A 246 -15.61 -7.79 -11.69
CA ASP A 246 -15.94 -6.37 -11.90
C ASP A 246 -14.70 -5.58 -12.33
N TYR A 247 -13.56 -5.76 -11.65
CA TYR A 247 -12.28 -5.09 -11.94
C TYR A 247 -11.85 -5.26 -13.39
N PHE A 248 -12.01 -6.47 -13.93
CA PHE A 248 -11.62 -6.78 -15.31
C PHE A 248 -12.79 -6.74 -16.31
N GLY A 249 -13.99 -6.32 -15.90
CA GLY A 249 -15.14 -6.10 -16.79
C GLY A 249 -15.80 -7.37 -17.35
N PHE A 250 -15.88 -8.45 -16.57
CA PHE A 250 -16.44 -9.73 -17.02
C PHE A 250 -17.85 -10.00 -16.50
N THR A 251 -18.68 -10.68 -17.31
CA THR A 251 -20.09 -10.98 -17.00
C THR A 251 -20.28 -12.21 -16.10
N TRP A 252 -19.27 -13.06 -15.95
CA TRP A 252 -19.37 -14.30 -15.15
C TRP A 252 -19.20 -14.01 -13.65
N LYS A 253 -20.29 -13.61 -13.01
CA LYS A 253 -20.37 -13.40 -11.56
C LYS A 253 -20.73 -14.71 -10.85
N PHE A 254 -20.37 -14.83 -9.57
CA PHE A 254 -20.79 -15.95 -8.74
C PHE A 254 -22.29 -15.77 -8.41
N VAL A 255 -23.15 -16.63 -8.97
CA VAL A 255 -24.61 -16.52 -8.80
C VAL A 255 -25.22 -17.71 -8.02
N THR A 256 -24.60 -18.89 -7.93
CA THR A 256 -25.24 -20.10 -7.32
C THR A 256 -24.26 -21.18 -6.78
N ASP A 257 -24.82 -22.22 -6.14
CA ASP A 257 -24.21 -23.34 -5.37
C ASP A 257 -23.25 -24.31 -6.12
N GLN A 258 -22.64 -23.92 -7.24
CA GLN A 258 -21.56 -24.70 -7.89
C GLN A 258 -20.20 -24.57 -7.16
N PHE A 259 -20.25 -24.56 -5.83
CA PHE A 259 -19.15 -24.22 -4.95
C PHE A 259 -17.99 -25.23 -5.00
N LYS A 260 -18.30 -26.54 -5.13
CA LYS A 260 -17.30 -27.60 -5.28
C LYS A 260 -16.50 -27.48 -6.58
N SER A 261 -17.18 -27.32 -7.71
CA SER A 261 -16.55 -27.17 -9.02
C SER A 261 -15.73 -25.88 -9.13
N PHE A 262 -16.10 -24.82 -8.39
CA PHE A 262 -15.34 -23.58 -8.32
C PHE A 262 -14.05 -23.72 -7.49
N LEU A 263 -14.08 -24.39 -6.33
CA LEU A 263 -12.87 -24.69 -5.56
C LEU A 263 -11.92 -25.62 -6.35
N GLU A 264 -12.47 -26.66 -6.98
CA GLU A 264 -11.73 -27.52 -7.91
C GLU A 264 -11.12 -26.73 -9.08
N TYR A 265 -11.91 -25.80 -9.66
CA TYR A 265 -11.42 -24.90 -10.70
C TYR A 265 -10.27 -24.04 -10.21
N LEU A 266 -10.32 -23.51 -8.99
CA LEU A 266 -9.24 -22.71 -8.41
C LEU A 266 -8.02 -23.53 -7.98
N ARG A 267 -8.18 -24.84 -7.80
CA ARG A 267 -7.21 -25.75 -7.15
C ARG A 267 -6.90 -25.30 -5.71
N LEU A 268 -7.95 -24.92 -4.98
CA LEU A 268 -7.93 -24.56 -3.56
C LEU A 268 -8.72 -25.59 -2.76
#